data_AF-A0A090YWJ4-F1
#
_entry.id   AF-A0A090YWJ4-F1
#
_cell.length_a   1.000
_cell.length_b   1.000
_cell.length_c   1.000
_cell.angle_alpha   90.00
_cell.angle_beta   90.00
_cell.angle_gamma   90.00
#
_symmetry.space_group_name_H-M   'P 1'
#
loop_
_entity.id
_entity.type
_entity.pdbx_description
1 polymer ?
#
loop_
_entity_poly.entity_id
_entity_poly.type
_entity_poly.pdbx_seq_one_letter_code
_entity_poly.pdbx_strand_id
1 'polypeptide(L)'
;MTKFNSEQKINAVIRYQNGNESIWDIAKSFGANYEVVRMWVKQFESHGIHAFKKGYTSYSMEYKLDVLNYMNENGTSPNETAVIFNISSPALIRKWRTQLRTQGIDALASKKKGRLSMTKKIQNQSKIKHQLKDQSRSYKLS
;
A
#
# COMPACT_ATOMS: atom_id res chain seq x y z
N MET A 1 3.44 1.53 6.07
CA MET A 1 4.23 0.29 6.08
C MET A 1 3.28 -0.86 6.39
N THR A 2 3.31 -1.95 5.62
CA THR A 2 2.59 -3.17 6.00
C THR A 2 3.27 -3.78 7.22
N LYS A 3 2.51 -4.06 8.29
CA LYS A 3 3.04 -4.60 9.56
C LYS A 3 3.77 -5.94 9.39
N PHE A 4 3.47 -6.67 8.32
CA PHE A 4 4.02 -8.00 8.04
C PHE A 4 4.57 -8.09 6.61
N ASN A 5 5.75 -8.68 6.45
CA ASN A 5 6.37 -8.97 5.16
C ASN A 5 5.88 -10.31 4.57
N SER A 6 6.24 -10.61 3.32
CA SER A 6 5.77 -11.82 2.62
C SER A 6 6.27 -13.11 3.27
N GLU A 7 7.50 -13.12 3.78
CA GLU A 7 8.10 -14.28 4.43
C GLU A 7 7.37 -14.65 5.74
N GLN A 8 7.03 -13.65 6.55
CA GLN A 8 6.22 -13.83 7.77
C GLN A 8 4.85 -14.44 7.45
N LYS A 9 4.21 -14.00 6.36
CA LYS A 9 2.93 -14.56 5.92
C LYS A 9 3.07 -16.00 5.46
N ILE A 10 4.10 -16.30 4.67
CA ILE A 10 4.39 -17.65 4.20
C ILE A 10 4.65 -18.59 5.39
N ASN A 11 5.45 -18.16 6.36
CA ASN A 11 5.74 -18.94 7.57
C ASN A 11 4.45 -19.22 8.37
N ALA A 12 3.58 -18.21 8.55
CA ALA A 12 2.29 -18.40 9.20
C ALA A 12 1.42 -19.45 8.49
N VAL A 13 1.41 -19.46 7.16
CA VAL A 13 0.66 -20.45 6.38
C VAL A 13 1.26 -21.85 6.50
N ILE A 14 2.59 -21.98 6.42
CA ILE A 14 3.28 -23.27 6.57
C ILE A 14 2.98 -23.88 7.94
N ARG A 15 3.08 -23.07 9.02
CA ARG A 15 2.75 -23.50 10.38
C ARG A 15 1.31 -24.02 10.49
N TYR A 16 0.36 -23.34 9.86
CA TYR A 16 -1.03 -23.79 9.80
C TYR A 16 -1.19 -25.10 9.02
N GLN A 17 -0.55 -25.21 7.84
CA GLN A 17 -0.63 -26.41 7.00
C GLN A 17 0.01 -27.65 7.63
N ASN A 18 1.02 -27.46 8.48
CA ASN A 18 1.63 -28.55 9.24
C ASN A 18 0.67 -29.13 10.31
N GLY A 19 -0.46 -28.47 10.60
CA GLY A 19 -1.52 -28.97 11.48
C GLY A 19 -1.23 -28.91 12.98
N ASN A 20 -0.04 -28.46 13.37
CA ASN A 20 0.40 -28.46 14.77
C ASN A 20 -0.10 -27.26 15.57
N GLU A 21 -0.54 -26.19 14.91
CA GLU A 21 -0.91 -24.93 15.55
C GLU A 21 -2.20 -24.37 14.96
N SER A 22 -3.05 -23.84 15.83
CA SER A 22 -4.27 -23.16 15.38
C SER A 22 -3.94 -21.79 14.79
N ILE A 23 -4.84 -21.25 13.95
CA ILE A 23 -4.75 -19.86 13.45
C ILE A 23 -4.61 -18.88 14.62
N TRP A 24 -5.25 -19.16 15.76
CA TRP A 24 -5.20 -18.30 16.94
C TRP A 24 -3.80 -18.28 17.56
N ASP A 25 -3.17 -19.45 17.73
CA ASP A 25 -1.81 -19.55 18.28
C ASP A 25 -0.79 -18.87 17.38
N ILE A 26 -0.94 -19.07 16.07
CA ILE A 26 -0.11 -18.42 15.06
C ILE A 26 -0.30 -16.89 15.16
N ALA A 27 -1.54 -16.41 15.14
CA ALA A 27 -1.83 -14.98 15.25
C ALA A 27 -1.24 -14.35 16.53
N LYS A 28 -1.37 -15.04 17.66
CA LYS A 28 -0.77 -14.62 18.94
C LYS A 28 0.74 -14.51 18.84
N SER A 29 1.42 -15.50 18.25
CA SER A 29 2.89 -15.49 18.09
C SER A 29 3.40 -14.33 17.22
N PHE A 30 2.63 -13.92 16.22
CA PHE A 30 2.97 -12.80 15.34
C PHE A 30 2.47 -11.44 15.86
N GLY A 31 1.69 -11.40 16.95
CA GLY A 31 0.97 -10.20 17.39
C GLY A 31 0.03 -9.66 16.30
N ALA A 32 -0.56 -10.58 15.53
CA ALA A 32 -1.51 -10.33 14.46
C ALA A 32 -2.95 -10.60 14.94
N ASN A 33 -3.92 -10.05 14.22
CA ASN A 33 -5.33 -10.40 14.45
C ASN A 33 -5.63 -11.78 13.82
N TYR A 34 -6.44 -12.60 14.48
CA TYR A 34 -6.90 -13.90 13.98
C TYR A 34 -7.41 -13.82 12.53
N GLU A 35 -8.27 -12.85 12.22
CA GLU A 35 -8.86 -12.70 10.88
C GLU A 35 -7.82 -12.39 9.81
N VAL A 36 -6.72 -11.71 10.19
CA VAL A 36 -5.62 -11.40 9.26
C VAL A 36 -4.87 -12.67 8.88
N VAL A 37 -4.56 -13.54 9.85
CA VAL A 37 -3.88 -14.81 9.59
C VAL A 37 -4.80 -15.76 8.82
N ARG A 38 -6.08 -15.84 9.19
CA ARG A 38 -7.09 -16.60 8.44
C ARG A 38 -7.18 -16.16 6.99
N MET A 39 -7.08 -14.86 6.72
CA MET A 39 -7.05 -14.33 5.35
C MET A 39 -5.82 -14.77 4.57
N TRP A 40 -4.64 -14.81 5.20
CA TRP A 40 -3.41 -15.27 4.55
C TRP A 40 -3.53 -16.73 4.12
N VAL A 41 -4.07 -17.58 4.98
CA VAL A 41 -4.34 -19.00 4.67
C VAL A 41 -5.24 -19.09 3.44
N LYS A 42 -6.40 -18.43 3.43
CA LYS A 42 -7.33 -18.46 2.29
C LYS A 42 -6.71 -17.95 0.99
N GLN A 43 -5.93 -16.87 1.05
CA GLN A 43 -5.25 -16.35 -0.14
C GLN A 43 -4.21 -17.34 -0.67
N PHE A 44 -3.49 -18.02 0.21
CA PHE A 44 -2.55 -19.06 -0.19
C PHE A 44 -3.26 -20.29 -0.75
N GLU A 45 -4.38 -20.72 -0.17
CA GLU A 45 -5.17 -21.84 -0.72
C GLU A 45 -5.66 -21.55 -2.15
N SER A 46 -6.01 -20.30 -2.47
CA SER A 46 -6.47 -19.92 -3.81
C SER A 46 -5.35 -19.60 -4.82
N HIS A 47 -4.25 -18.98 -4.38
CA HIS A 47 -3.21 -18.43 -5.28
C HIS A 47 -1.79 -18.98 -5.03
N GLY A 48 -1.64 -19.84 -4.03
CA GLY A 48 -0.34 -20.32 -3.54
C GLY A 48 0.58 -19.17 -3.15
N ILE A 49 1.86 -19.34 -3.45
CA ILE A 49 2.90 -18.35 -3.12
C ILE A 49 2.69 -16.99 -3.83
N HIS A 50 1.93 -16.96 -4.93
CA HIS A 50 1.63 -15.74 -5.68
C HIS A 50 0.72 -14.77 -4.90
N ALA A 51 0.03 -15.25 -3.85
CA ALA A 51 -0.68 -14.41 -2.90
C ALA A 51 0.24 -13.36 -2.24
N PHE A 52 1.53 -13.69 -2.04
CA PHE A 52 2.45 -12.89 -1.25
C PHE A 52 3.58 -12.26 -2.07
N LYS A 53 3.68 -12.53 -3.38
CA LYS A 53 4.70 -11.93 -4.25
C LYS A 53 4.46 -10.45 -4.57
N LYS A 54 3.25 -9.92 -4.31
CA LYS A 54 2.89 -8.54 -4.67
C LYS A 54 3.48 -7.53 -3.70
N GLY A 55 4.26 -6.57 -4.23
CA GLY A 55 4.66 -5.35 -3.53
C GLY A 55 3.54 -4.32 -3.47
N TYR A 56 3.89 -3.03 -3.46
CA TYR A 56 2.90 -1.95 -3.52
C TYR A 56 2.07 -2.02 -4.80
N THR A 57 0.77 -2.29 -4.65
CA THR A 57 -0.16 -2.38 -5.79
C THR A 57 -0.97 -1.08 -5.88
N SER A 58 -0.87 -0.39 -7.01
CA SER A 58 -1.81 0.66 -7.38
C SER A 58 -2.92 0.02 -8.20
N TYR A 59 -4.16 0.21 -7.77
CA TYR A 59 -5.34 -0.26 -8.49
C TYR A 59 -5.89 0.89 -9.33
N SER A 60 -6.09 0.66 -10.63
CA SER A 60 -6.73 1.62 -11.53
C SER A 60 -8.20 1.83 -11.14
N MET A 61 -8.83 2.87 -11.67
CA MET A 61 -10.25 3.14 -11.40
C MET A 61 -11.11 1.98 -11.94
N GLU A 62 -10.82 1.57 -13.18
CA GLU A 62 -11.53 0.52 -13.91
C GLU A 62 -11.45 -0.79 -13.14
N TYR A 63 -10.26 -1.20 -12.70
CA TYR A 63 -10.10 -2.41 -11.90
C TYR A 63 -10.91 -2.38 -10.60
N LYS A 64 -10.95 -1.24 -9.90
CA LYS A 64 -11.76 -1.14 -8.68
C LYS A 64 -13.25 -1.26 -8.99
N LEU A 65 -13.70 -0.71 -10.11
CA LEU A 65 -15.08 -0.79 -10.54
C LEU A 65 -15.45 -2.23 -10.89
N ASP A 66 -14.61 -2.93 -11.64
CA ASP A 66 -14.80 -4.34 -11.98
C ASP A 66 -14.92 -5.22 -10.73
N VAL A 67 -14.04 -5.01 -9.74
CA VAL A 67 -14.09 -5.72 -8.46
C VAL A 67 -15.41 -5.47 -7.72
N LEU A 68 -15.88 -4.23 -7.70
CA LEU A 68 -17.14 -3.86 -7.03
C LEU A 68 -18.36 -4.41 -7.77
N ASN A 69 -18.35 -4.37 -9.10
CA ASN A 69 -19.41 -4.92 -9.94
C ASN A 69 -19.51 -6.44 -9.75
N TYR A 70 -18.38 -7.15 -9.86
CA TYR A 70 -18.32 -8.59 -9.59
C TYR A 70 -18.90 -8.92 -8.21
N MET A 71 -18.53 -8.15 -7.18
CA MET A 71 -19.03 -8.38 -5.82
C MET A 71 -20.56 -8.22 -5.72
N ASN A 72 -21.13 -7.25 -6.44
CA ASN A 72 -22.57 -7.02 -6.43
C ASN A 72 -23.32 -8.05 -7.28
N GLU A 73 -22.79 -8.43 -8.44
CA GLU A 73 -23.38 -9.42 -9.36
C GLU A 73 -23.37 -10.83 -8.78
N ASN A 74 -22.28 -11.21 -8.11
CA ASN A 74 -22.09 -12.56 -7.57
C ASN A 74 -22.46 -12.67 -6.08
N GLY A 75 -22.90 -11.56 -5.46
CA GLY A 75 -23.28 -11.53 -4.04
C GLY A 75 -22.15 -11.89 -3.06
N THR A 76 -20.89 -11.77 -3.47
CA THR A 76 -19.75 -12.18 -2.64
C THR A 76 -19.48 -11.20 -1.48
N SER A 77 -18.95 -11.70 -0.37
CA SER A 77 -18.50 -10.85 0.72
C SER A 77 -17.17 -10.16 0.36
N PRO A 78 -16.84 -9.01 0.97
CA PRO A 78 -15.53 -8.36 0.75
C PRO A 78 -14.33 -9.26 1.05
N ASN A 79 -14.51 -10.24 1.95
CA ASN A 79 -13.47 -11.19 2.29
C ASN A 79 -13.25 -12.20 1.15
N GLU A 80 -14.33 -12.74 0.59
CA GLU A 80 -14.27 -13.64 -0.57
C GLU A 80 -13.78 -12.92 -1.82
N THR A 81 -14.32 -11.73 -2.12
CA THR A 81 -13.86 -10.93 -3.26
C THR A 81 -12.37 -10.62 -3.15
N ALA A 82 -11.86 -10.33 -1.94
CA ALA A 82 -10.44 -10.09 -1.76
C ALA A 82 -9.57 -11.32 -2.05
N VAL A 83 -10.06 -12.52 -1.70
CA VAL A 83 -9.39 -13.77 -2.05
C VAL A 83 -9.44 -13.98 -3.57
N ILE A 84 -10.61 -13.87 -4.20
CA ILE A 84 -10.81 -14.09 -5.65
C ILE A 84 -9.89 -13.19 -6.48
N PHE A 85 -9.87 -11.89 -6.20
CA PHE A 85 -9.06 -10.92 -6.94
C PHE A 85 -7.62 -10.80 -6.43
N ASN A 86 -7.23 -11.60 -5.43
CA ASN A 86 -5.93 -11.55 -4.78
C ASN A 86 -5.57 -10.10 -4.34
N ILE A 87 -6.50 -9.48 -3.62
CA ILE A 87 -6.39 -8.16 -3.00
C ILE A 87 -5.95 -8.36 -1.54
N SER A 88 -4.90 -7.63 -1.16
CA SER A 88 -4.23 -7.82 0.13
C SER A 88 -5.11 -7.63 1.36
N SER A 89 -6.16 -6.80 1.27
CA SER A 89 -7.05 -6.51 2.40
C SER A 89 -8.50 -6.33 1.95
N PRO A 90 -9.46 -7.07 2.53
CA PRO A 90 -10.89 -6.83 2.36
C PRO A 90 -11.33 -5.40 2.75
N ALA A 91 -10.58 -4.73 3.63
CA ALA A 91 -10.85 -3.35 4.02
C ALA A 91 -10.68 -2.37 2.84
N LEU A 92 -9.83 -2.67 1.86
CA LEU A 92 -9.70 -1.86 0.64
C LEU A 92 -10.99 -1.88 -0.18
N ILE A 93 -11.60 -3.06 -0.32
CA ILE A 93 -12.86 -3.22 -1.06
C ILE A 93 -13.99 -2.46 -0.36
N ARG A 94 -14.09 -2.58 0.97
CA ARG A 94 -15.05 -1.79 1.78
C ARG A 94 -14.85 -0.29 1.57
N LYS A 95 -13.59 0.16 1.54
CA LYS A 95 -13.25 1.57 1.28
C LYS A 95 -13.69 2.00 -0.11
N TRP A 96 -13.41 1.23 -1.16
CA TRP A 96 -13.84 1.56 -2.53
C TRP A 96 -15.36 1.63 -2.63
N ARG A 97 -16.08 0.69 -2.04
CA ARG A 97 -17.55 0.71 -1.98
C ARG A 97 -18.06 1.99 -1.33
N THR A 98 -17.48 2.41 -0.20
CA THR A 98 -17.85 3.66 0.48
C THR A 98 -17.53 4.89 -0.37
N GLN A 99 -16.37 4.91 -1.04
CA GLN A 99 -15.99 6.03 -1.94
C GLN A 99 -16.96 6.17 -3.10
N LEU A 100 -17.30 5.05 -3.76
CA LEU A 100 -18.26 5.04 -4.86
C LEU A 100 -19.63 5.56 -4.40
N ARG A 101 -20.13 5.08 -3.25
CA ARG A 101 -21.44 5.48 -2.72
C ARG A 101 -21.51 6.95 -2.29
N THR A 102 -20.42 7.50 -1.76
CA THR A 102 -20.43 8.86 -1.16
C THR A 102 -19.96 9.96 -2.09
N GLN A 103 -19.07 9.64 -3.03
CA GLN A 103 -18.36 10.62 -3.85
C GLN A 103 -18.39 10.28 -5.35
N GLY A 104 -19.08 9.20 -5.74
CA GLY A 104 -19.19 8.77 -7.13
C GLY A 104 -17.94 8.09 -7.68
N ILE A 105 -17.96 7.80 -8.99
CA ILE A 105 -16.92 7.04 -9.69
C ILE A 105 -15.57 7.77 -9.67
N ASP A 106 -15.57 9.11 -9.76
CA ASP A 106 -14.34 9.92 -9.76
C ASP A 106 -13.51 9.75 -8.48
N ALA A 107 -14.15 9.39 -7.36
CA ALA A 107 -13.45 9.15 -6.09
C ALA A 107 -12.73 7.79 -6.03
N LEU A 108 -13.02 6.89 -6.96
CA LEU A 108 -12.26 5.65 -7.15
C LEU A 108 -10.94 5.90 -7.86
N ALA A 109 -10.80 7.01 -8.59
CA ALA A 109 -9.53 7.42 -9.15
C ALA A 109 -8.49 7.48 -8.02
N SER A 110 -7.31 6.87 -8.25
CA SER A 110 -6.17 7.19 -7.41
C SER A 110 -5.94 8.68 -7.57
N LYS A 111 -6.19 9.48 -6.52
CA LYS A 111 -5.82 10.89 -6.54
C LYS A 111 -4.35 10.90 -6.91
N LYS A 112 -4.00 11.37 -8.12
CA LYS A 112 -2.61 11.66 -8.46
C LYS A 112 -2.14 12.51 -7.31
N LYS A 113 -1.26 11.96 -6.48
CA LYS A 113 -0.58 12.72 -5.46
C LYS A 113 0.24 13.70 -6.27
N GLY A 114 -0.37 14.84 -6.58
CA GLY A 114 0.32 16.02 -7.03
C GLY A 114 1.28 16.33 -5.90
N ARG A 115 2.47 15.77 -6.01
CA ARG A 115 3.65 16.50 -5.61
C ARG A 115 3.54 17.74 -6.49
N LEU A 116 3.02 18.84 -5.94
CA LEU A 116 3.48 20.12 -6.41
C LEU A 116 5.00 20.03 -6.24
N SER A 117 5.68 19.71 -7.32
CA SER A 117 7.12 19.82 -7.39
C SER A 117 7.40 21.26 -6.97
N MET A 118 8.09 21.44 -5.86
CA MET A 118 8.58 22.75 -5.46
C MET A 118 9.65 23.15 -6.47
N THR A 119 9.25 23.60 -7.66
CA THR A 119 10.07 24.49 -8.49
C THR A 119 10.01 25.89 -7.87
N LYS A 120 10.51 26.03 -6.63
CA LYS A 120 10.89 27.32 -6.06
C LYS A 120 12.39 27.52 -6.33
N LYS A 121 12.68 27.92 -7.56
CA LYS A 121 13.67 28.96 -7.89
C LYS A 121 15.02 28.85 -7.16
N ILE A 122 15.85 27.87 -7.52
CA ILE A 122 17.31 27.96 -7.31
C ILE A 122 17.88 28.86 -8.43
N GLN A 123 17.54 30.14 -8.38
CA GLN A 123 18.21 31.18 -9.16
C GLN A 123 18.24 32.41 -8.26
N ASN A 124 19.30 32.50 -7.44
CA ASN A 124 19.88 33.74 -6.87
C ASN A 124 20.84 33.53 -5.68
N GLN A 125 21.48 32.35 -5.53
CA GLN A 125 22.60 32.20 -4.58
C GLN A 125 23.99 32.12 -5.24
N SER A 126 24.06 32.05 -6.58
CA SER A 126 25.32 32.12 -7.33
C SER A 126 25.78 33.55 -7.66
N LYS A 127 24.96 34.59 -7.42
CA LYS A 127 25.34 36.00 -7.61
C LYS A 127 25.97 36.67 -6.37
N ILE A 128 25.84 36.08 -5.18
CA ILE A 128 26.36 36.70 -3.93
C ILE A 128 27.79 36.21 -3.60
N LYS A 129 28.23 35.06 -4.13
CA LYS A 129 29.61 34.56 -3.91
C LYS A 129 30.67 35.20 -4.83
N HIS A 130 30.28 36.00 -5.83
CA HIS A 130 31.22 36.70 -6.72
C HIS A 130 31.42 38.19 -6.40
N GLN A 131 30.70 38.76 -5.42
CA GLN A 131 30.87 40.17 -5.01
C GLN A 131 31.51 40.38 -3.63
N LEU A 132 31.79 39.31 -2.87
CA LEU A 132 32.44 39.40 -1.55
C LEU A 132 33.87 38.85 -1.52
N LYS A 133 34.50 38.65 -2.68
CA LYS A 133 35.93 38.27 -2.78
C LYS A 133 36.84 39.38 -3.32
N ASP A 134 36.28 40.52 -3.73
CA ASP A 134 37.05 41.68 -4.22
C ASP A 134 37.22 42.81 -3.18
N GLN A 135 36.40 42.86 -2.12
CA GLN A 135 36.53 43.88 -1.07
C GLN A 135 37.49 43.53 0.08
N SER A 136 38.02 42.30 0.13
CA SER A 136 38.91 41.86 1.21
C SER A 136 40.41 42.06 0.91
N ARG A 137 40.76 42.71 -0.21
CA ARG A 137 42.16 42.92 -0.63
C ARG A 137 42.67 44.37 -0.48
N SER A 138 41.88 45.28 0.09
CA SER A 138 42.24 46.71 0.21
C SER A 138 42.53 47.22 1.63
N TYR A 139 42.59 46.37 2.67
CA TYR A 139 42.84 46.81 4.05
C TYR A 139 43.93 46.03 4.79
N LYS A 140 45.04 45.73 4.09
CA LYS A 140 46.31 45.31 4.71
C LYS A 140 47.51 45.89 3.97
N LEU A 141 47.57 47.21 3.88
CA LEU A 141 48.81 47.98 3.67
C LEU A 141 48.68 49.30 4.44
N SER A 142 48.97 49.24 5.73
CA SER A 142 49.53 50.31 6.56
C SER A 142 50.33 49.64 7.66
#